data_AF-A0A0Q0YS31-F1
#
_entry.id   AF-A0A0Q0YS31-F1
#
_cell.length_a   1.000
_cell.length_b   1.000
_cell.length_c   1.000
_cell.angle_alpha   90.00
_cell.angle_beta   90.00
_cell.angle_gamma   90.00
#
_symmetry.space_group_name_H-M   'P 1'
#
loop_
_entity.id
_entity.type
_entity.pdbx_description
1 polymer ?
#
loop_
_entity_poly.entity_id
_entity_poly.type
_entity_poly.pdbx_seq_one_letter_code
_entity_poly.pdbx_strand_id
1 'polypeptide(L)'
;MVTVVVIEFGVMRCQPLRRALNIYGGQLKVIEKYMRELLWFVLGLYFAAVILAYSTSKQGNIVETLNSLGGFISGGGAVAAILTLIHVIYDKERQTNANNVSYANFILLTLERQVTFLRMLESSLSSSKDLDKSVKPFVIPVHEFDMSLSRQIDLEKSIFLLQTSNHHILAKVDAVQRNFNNLADRWHYRNQLWLEYHQEVSREYGVNCDVQREQVIELLGQTHILSLEQSTHEILDLLPNAIRDIPLVSRELSSTMRKDYPKHGVLISDV
;
A
#
# COMPACT_ATOMS: atom_id res chain seq x y z
N MET A 1 -29.97 -18.01 -33.37
CA MET A 1 -30.56 -17.64 -32.07
C MET A 1 -30.16 -18.70 -31.06
N VAL A 2 -29.22 -18.37 -30.17
CA VAL A 2 -28.75 -19.26 -29.11
C VAL A 2 -29.51 -18.88 -27.84
N THR A 3 -30.42 -19.74 -27.40
CA THR A 3 -31.13 -19.56 -26.14
C THR A 3 -30.27 -20.16 -25.03
N VAL A 4 -29.55 -19.30 -24.31
CA VAL A 4 -28.83 -19.67 -23.09
C VAL A 4 -29.86 -19.84 -21.99
N VAL A 5 -30.12 -21.08 -21.57
CA VAL A 5 -30.92 -21.36 -20.38
C VAL A 5 -29.99 -21.27 -19.18
N VAL A 6 -30.01 -20.13 -18.50
CA VAL A 6 -29.41 -19.94 -17.17
C VAL A 6 -30.29 -20.68 -16.17
N ILE A 7 -29.76 -21.72 -15.53
CA ILE A 7 -30.41 -22.38 -14.39
C ILE A 7 -29.82 -21.73 -13.13
N GLU A 8 -30.49 -20.69 -12.63
CA GLU A 8 -30.27 -20.19 -11.28
C GLU A 8 -30.85 -21.18 -10.26
N PHE A 9 -29.98 -21.93 -9.57
CA PHE A 9 -30.39 -22.61 -8.35
C PHE A 9 -30.37 -21.61 -7.19
N GLY A 10 -31.52 -20.97 -6.97
CA GLY A 10 -31.78 -20.16 -5.78
C GLY A 10 -31.63 -20.99 -4.51
N VAL A 11 -30.57 -20.72 -3.76
CA VAL A 11 -30.39 -21.24 -2.39
C VAL A 11 -31.43 -20.53 -1.51
N MET A 12 -32.60 -21.14 -1.33
CA MET A 12 -33.58 -20.72 -0.33
C MET A 12 -32.93 -20.81 1.07
N ARG A 13 -32.73 -19.64 1.67
CA ARG A 13 -32.39 -19.47 3.09
C ARG A 13 -33.56 -19.93 3.97
N CYS A 14 -33.60 -21.21 4.31
CA CYS A 14 -34.44 -21.70 5.41
C CYS A 14 -33.63 -21.74 6.71
N GLN A 15 -33.74 -20.67 7.51
CA GLN A 15 -33.15 -20.57 8.86
C GLN A 15 -33.64 -21.58 9.92
N PRO A 16 -34.78 -22.30 9.84
CA PRO A 16 -35.12 -23.27 10.87
C PRO A 16 -34.35 -24.60 10.74
N LEU A 17 -33.78 -24.93 9.57
CA LEU A 17 -33.00 -26.17 9.39
C LEU A 17 -31.66 -26.15 10.12
N ARG A 18 -31.08 -24.96 10.36
CA ARG A 18 -29.76 -24.83 10.98
C ARG A 18 -29.71 -25.28 12.45
N ARG A 19 -30.86 -25.29 13.14
CA ARG A 19 -30.96 -25.76 14.54
C ARG A 19 -31.15 -27.28 14.63
N ALA A 20 -31.79 -27.93 13.64
CA ALA A 20 -31.87 -29.39 13.57
C ALA A 20 -30.53 -30.03 13.14
N LEU A 21 -29.73 -29.30 12.36
CA LEU A 21 -28.44 -29.73 11.81
C LEU A 21 -27.31 -29.93 12.85
N ASN A 22 -27.44 -29.36 14.06
CA ASN A 22 -26.42 -29.47 15.10
C ASN A 22 -26.50 -30.78 15.93
N ILE A 23 -27.60 -31.53 15.82
CA ILE A 23 -27.82 -32.79 16.57
C ILE A 23 -27.45 -34.02 15.72
N TYR A 24 -27.45 -33.90 14.38
CA TYR A 24 -27.25 -35.00 13.43
C TYR A 24 -26.07 -34.77 12.45
N GLY A 25 -25.08 -33.95 12.82
CA GLY A 25 -23.99 -33.54 11.93
C GLY A 25 -23.13 -34.66 11.34
N GLY A 26 -23.12 -35.85 11.95
CA GLY A 26 -22.46 -37.05 11.43
C GLY A 26 -23.28 -37.78 10.35
N GLN A 27 -24.61 -37.90 10.52
CA GLN A 27 -25.47 -38.64 9.60
C GLN A 27 -25.80 -37.84 8.32
N LEU A 28 -25.86 -36.51 8.41
CA LEU A 28 -26.13 -35.67 7.24
C LEU A 28 -25.01 -35.72 6.19
N LYS A 29 -23.74 -35.76 6.63
CA LYS A 29 -22.58 -35.88 5.72
C LYS A 29 -22.58 -37.20 4.95
N VAL A 30 -23.08 -38.26 5.57
CA VAL A 30 -23.20 -39.58 4.94
C VAL A 30 -24.31 -39.55 3.89
N ILE A 31 -25.48 -39.00 4.22
CA ILE A 31 -26.60 -38.85 3.28
C ILE A 31 -26.21 -37.97 2.09
N GLU A 32 -25.51 -36.86 2.32
CA GLU A 32 -25.04 -35.96 1.26
C GLU A 32 -24.03 -36.64 0.33
N LYS A 33 -23.16 -37.49 0.88
CA LYS A 33 -22.25 -38.33 0.08
C LYS A 33 -23.02 -39.32 -0.80
N TYR A 34 -23.99 -40.05 -0.24
CA TYR A 34 -24.81 -41.01 -0.99
C TYR A 34 -25.69 -40.34 -2.05
N MET A 35 -26.29 -39.19 -1.75
CA MET A 35 -27.09 -38.42 -2.71
C MET A 35 -26.25 -37.95 -3.89
N ARG A 36 -25.01 -37.51 -3.65
CA ARG A 36 -24.07 -37.13 -4.70
C ARG A 36 -23.65 -38.32 -5.56
N GLU A 37 -23.34 -39.47 -4.94
CA GLU A 37 -23.00 -40.70 -5.67
C GLU A 37 -24.17 -41.19 -6.53
N LEU A 38 -25.39 -41.13 -6.01
CA LEU A 38 -26.61 -41.50 -6.74
C LEU A 38 -26.90 -40.53 -7.89
N LEU A 39 -26.64 -39.23 -7.71
CA LEU A 39 -26.76 -38.24 -8.77
C LEU A 39 -25.75 -38.50 -9.91
N TRP A 40 -24.50 -38.79 -9.57
CA TRP A 40 -23.47 -39.18 -10.56
C TRP A 40 -23.83 -40.47 -11.28
N PHE A 41 -24.41 -41.45 -10.59
CA PHE A 41 -24.87 -42.70 -11.18
C PHE A 41 -26.02 -42.47 -12.18
N VAL A 42 -27.02 -41.67 -11.81
CA VAL A 42 -28.15 -41.33 -12.68
C VAL A 42 -27.69 -40.51 -13.90
N LEU A 43 -26.78 -39.55 -13.71
CA LEU A 43 -26.14 -38.82 -14.81
C LEU A 43 -25.39 -39.75 -15.75
N GLY A 44 -24.63 -40.72 -15.22
CA GLY A 44 -23.93 -41.73 -16.01
C GLY A 44 -24.88 -42.63 -16.81
N LEU A 45 -25.97 -43.08 -16.21
CA LEU A 45 -27.01 -43.87 -16.90
C LEU A 45 -27.70 -43.08 -18.01
N TYR A 46 -28.05 -41.81 -17.76
CA TYR A 46 -28.66 -40.94 -18.76
C TYR A 46 -27.70 -40.70 -19.93
N PHE A 47 -26.42 -40.43 -19.64
CA PHE A 47 -25.39 -40.25 -20.64
C PHE A 47 -25.20 -41.52 -21.50
N ALA A 48 -25.17 -42.70 -20.88
CA ALA A 48 -25.08 -43.98 -21.58
C ALA A 48 -26.31 -44.24 -22.47
N ALA A 49 -27.52 -43.94 -21.98
CA ALA A 49 -28.76 -44.08 -22.75
C ALA A 49 -28.77 -43.18 -23.99
N VAL A 50 -28.29 -41.94 -23.86
CA VAL A 50 -28.16 -41.00 -25.00
C VAL A 50 -27.15 -41.51 -26.03
N ILE A 51 -26.00 -42.05 -25.61
CA ILE A 51 -24.99 -42.62 -26.52
C ILE A 51 -25.54 -43.83 -27.27
N LEU A 52 -26.23 -44.73 -26.56
CA LEU A 52 -26.85 -45.92 -27.16
C LEU A 52 -27.92 -45.54 -28.18
N ALA A 53 -28.83 -44.62 -27.83
CA ALA A 53 -29.86 -44.11 -28.73
C ALA A 53 -29.26 -43.42 -29.97
N TYR A 54 -28.17 -42.67 -29.80
CA TYR A 54 -27.49 -42.01 -30.91
C TYR A 54 -26.80 -43.02 -31.84
N SER A 55 -26.08 -44.01 -31.29
CA SER A 55 -25.40 -45.05 -32.09
C SER A 55 -26.37 -45.90 -32.92
N THR A 56 -27.51 -46.25 -32.32
CA THR A 56 -28.57 -47.04 -33.00
C THR A 56 -29.27 -46.23 -34.10
N SER A 57 -29.49 -44.92 -33.90
CA SER A 57 -30.08 -44.05 -34.92
C SER A 57 -29.19 -43.83 -36.15
N LYS A 58 -27.86 -43.87 -35.97
CA LYS A 58 -26.86 -43.66 -37.03
C LYS A 58 -26.37 -44.95 -37.69
N GLN A 59 -26.84 -46.13 -37.25
CA GLN A 59 -26.30 -47.45 -37.62
C GLN A 59 -24.77 -47.58 -37.45
N GLY A 60 -24.18 -46.76 -36.57
CA GLY A 60 -22.73 -46.73 -36.33
C GLY A 60 -22.32 -47.64 -35.18
N ASN A 61 -21.06 -48.09 -35.17
CA ASN A 61 -20.53 -48.87 -34.05
C ASN A 61 -20.46 -47.98 -32.78
N ILE A 62 -20.90 -48.52 -31.63
CA ILE A 62 -20.86 -47.84 -30.33
C ILE A 62 -19.43 -47.35 -30.01
N VAL A 63 -18.42 -48.14 -30.41
CA VAL A 63 -17.00 -47.81 -30.22
C VAL A 63 -16.59 -46.54 -30.96
N GLU A 64 -17.05 -46.33 -32.20
CA GLU A 64 -16.76 -45.10 -32.97
C GLU A 64 -17.47 -43.87 -32.37
N THR A 65 -18.70 -44.06 -31.90
CA THR A 65 -19.48 -43.01 -31.24
C THR A 65 -18.81 -42.57 -29.93
N LEU A 66 -18.32 -43.53 -29.13
CA LEU A 66 -17.54 -43.27 -27.92
C LEU A 66 -16.20 -42.62 -28.22
N ASN A 67 -15.52 -43.01 -29.29
CA ASN A 67 -14.22 -42.44 -29.66
C ASN A 67 -14.36 -40.97 -30.13
N SER A 68 -15.40 -40.67 -30.93
CA SER A 68 -15.73 -39.29 -31.32
C SER A 68 -16.15 -38.44 -30.11
N LEU A 69 -16.88 -39.02 -29.16
CA LEU A 69 -17.28 -38.35 -27.92
C LEU A 69 -16.07 -38.11 -27.00
N GLY A 70 -15.15 -39.08 -26.92
CA GLY A 70 -13.87 -38.94 -26.21
C GLY A 70 -13.01 -37.83 -26.81
N GLY A 71 -12.93 -37.73 -28.13
CA GLY A 71 -12.29 -36.62 -28.83
C GLY A 71 -12.96 -35.26 -28.56
N PHE A 72 -14.29 -35.23 -28.51
CA PHE A 72 -15.07 -34.02 -28.18
C PHE A 72 -14.91 -33.59 -26.71
N ILE A 73 -14.97 -34.53 -25.76
CA ILE A 73 -14.76 -34.27 -24.33
C ILE A 73 -13.30 -33.86 -24.06
N SER A 74 -12.34 -34.49 -24.73
CA SER A 74 -10.92 -34.10 -24.67
C SER A 74 -10.71 -32.69 -25.21
N GLY A 75 -11.33 -32.36 -26.36
CA GLY A 75 -11.33 -31.00 -26.92
C GLY A 75 -12.00 -29.98 -26.01
N GLY A 76 -13.17 -30.30 -25.44
CA GLY A 76 -13.87 -29.45 -24.48
C GLY A 76 -13.09 -29.24 -23.18
N GLY A 77 -12.43 -30.28 -22.68
CA GLY A 77 -11.52 -30.21 -21.53
C GLY A 77 -10.30 -29.33 -21.80
N ALA A 78 -9.72 -29.41 -23.01
CA ALA A 78 -8.62 -28.54 -23.41
C ALA A 78 -9.04 -27.06 -23.48
N VAL A 79 -10.22 -26.77 -24.05
CA VAL A 79 -10.77 -25.40 -24.08
C VAL A 79 -11.05 -24.89 -22.66
N ALA A 80 -11.65 -25.71 -21.80
CA ALA A 80 -11.88 -25.35 -20.39
C ALA A 80 -10.57 -25.07 -19.65
N ALA A 81 -9.52 -25.87 -19.88
CA ALA A 81 -8.20 -25.65 -19.28
C ALA A 81 -7.55 -24.35 -19.77
N ILE A 82 -7.65 -24.02 -21.07
CA ILE A 82 -7.15 -22.76 -21.64
C ILE A 82 -7.91 -21.57 -21.04
N LEU A 83 -9.24 -21.63 -20.97
CA LEU A 83 -10.05 -20.58 -20.35
C LEU A 83 -9.73 -20.41 -18.86
N THR A 84 -9.52 -21.52 -18.14
CA THR A 84 -9.09 -21.48 -16.74
C THR A 84 -7.72 -20.84 -16.60
N LEU A 85 -6.77 -21.16 -17.48
CA LEU A 85 -5.44 -20.54 -17.48
C LEU A 85 -5.52 -19.03 -17.74
N ILE A 86 -6.29 -18.61 -18.75
CA ILE A 86 -6.53 -17.20 -19.05
C ILE A 86 -7.14 -16.49 -17.83
N HIS A 87 -8.13 -17.11 -17.19
CA HIS A 87 -8.77 -16.57 -16.00
C HIS A 87 -7.78 -16.41 -14.83
N VAL A 88 -6.96 -17.43 -14.56
CA VAL A 88 -5.94 -17.39 -13.50
C VAL A 88 -4.89 -16.32 -13.76
N ILE A 89 -4.45 -16.16 -15.02
CA ILE A 89 -3.50 -15.11 -15.40
C ILE A 89 -4.13 -13.73 -15.19
N TYR A 90 -5.35 -13.54 -15.68
CA TYR A 90 -6.07 -12.27 -15.55
C TYR A 90 -6.34 -11.89 -14.10
N ASP A 91 -6.73 -12.85 -13.26
CA ASP A 91 -6.94 -12.62 -11.83
C ASP A 91 -5.65 -12.27 -11.10
N LYS A 92 -4.53 -12.93 -11.42
CA LYS A 92 -3.21 -12.58 -10.88
C LYS A 92 -2.78 -11.17 -11.28
N GLU A 93 -2.98 -10.79 -12.54
CA GLU A 93 -2.66 -9.46 -13.03
C GLU A 93 -3.51 -8.40 -12.32
N ARG A 94 -4.82 -8.64 -12.21
CA ARG A 94 -5.74 -7.75 -11.48
C ARG A 94 -5.34 -7.59 -10.02
N GLN A 95 -4.98 -8.69 -9.34
CA GLN A 95 -4.54 -8.65 -7.95
C GLN A 95 -3.22 -7.88 -7.80
N THR A 96 -2.28 -8.07 -8.72
CA THR A 96 -1.00 -7.35 -8.74
C THR A 96 -1.22 -5.85 -8.93
N ASN A 97 -2.06 -5.46 -9.88
CA ASN A 97 -2.42 -4.07 -10.14
C ASN A 97 -3.12 -3.42 -8.92
N ALA A 98 -4.03 -4.16 -8.26
CA ALA A 98 -4.68 -3.68 -7.05
C ALA A 98 -3.67 -3.45 -5.91
N ASN A 99 -2.70 -4.37 -5.73
CA ASN A 99 -1.65 -4.22 -4.73
C ASN A 99 -0.74 -3.02 -5.03
N ASN A 100 -0.34 -2.84 -6.29
CA ASN A 100 0.47 -1.69 -6.74
C ASN A 100 -0.24 -0.37 -6.45
N VAL A 101 -1.53 -0.27 -6.77
CA VAL A 101 -2.33 0.94 -6.50
C VAL A 101 -2.50 1.16 -5.00
N SER A 102 -2.76 0.11 -4.23
CA SER A 102 -2.85 0.21 -2.77
C SER A 102 -1.56 0.73 -2.15
N TYR A 103 -0.41 0.28 -2.64
CA TYR A 103 0.88 0.74 -2.16
C TYR A 103 1.19 2.17 -2.61
N ALA A 104 0.86 2.55 -3.84
CA ALA A 104 0.98 3.94 -4.29
C ALA A 104 0.12 4.90 -3.45
N ASN A 105 -1.10 4.50 -3.09
CA ASN A 105 -1.94 5.28 -2.17
C ASN A 105 -1.33 5.40 -0.78
N PHE A 106 -0.67 4.34 -0.29
CA PHE A 106 0.10 4.42 0.97
C PHE A 106 1.25 5.43 0.88
N ILE A 107 1.99 5.46 -0.23
CA ILE A 107 3.04 6.47 -0.48
C ILE A 107 2.43 7.87 -0.46
N LEU A 108 1.34 8.11 -1.21
CA LEU A 108 0.67 9.41 -1.26
C LEU A 108 0.24 9.90 0.13
N LEU A 109 -0.41 9.05 0.92
CA LEU A 109 -0.81 9.37 2.29
C LEU A 109 0.39 9.69 3.20
N THR A 110 1.51 8.98 3.01
CA THR A 110 2.73 9.22 3.78
C THR A 110 3.32 10.59 3.43
N LEU A 111 3.44 10.91 2.14
CA LEU A 111 3.93 12.21 1.66
C LEU A 111 3.05 13.37 2.14
N GLU A 112 1.73 13.20 2.11
CA GLU A 112 0.78 14.20 2.60
C GLU A 112 0.93 14.45 4.11
N ARG A 113 1.05 13.38 4.91
CA ARG A 113 1.30 13.50 6.36
C ARG A 113 2.63 14.19 6.65
N GLN A 114 3.69 13.85 5.91
CA GLN A 114 5.00 14.50 6.02
C GLN A 114 4.92 16.00 5.72
N VAL A 115 4.27 16.41 4.62
CA VAL A 115 4.11 17.84 4.29
C VAL A 115 3.28 18.56 5.35
N THR A 116 2.19 17.96 5.80
CA THR A 116 1.33 18.56 6.83
C THR A 116 2.13 18.81 8.11
N PHE A 117 2.94 17.82 8.52
CA PHE A 117 3.85 17.96 9.65
C PHE A 117 4.86 19.10 9.43
N LEU A 118 5.53 19.16 8.26
CA LEU A 118 6.50 20.22 7.97
C LEU A 118 5.85 21.61 7.93
N ARG A 119 4.62 21.76 7.42
CA ARG A 119 3.88 23.02 7.44
C ARG A 119 3.52 23.45 8.87
N MET A 120 3.20 22.50 9.75
CA MET A 120 3.00 22.80 11.18
C MET A 120 4.31 23.24 11.87
N LEU A 121 5.44 22.63 11.52
CA LEU A 121 6.75 23.10 12.00
C LEU A 121 7.10 24.48 11.43
N GLU A 122 6.83 24.75 10.15
CA GLU A 122 7.09 26.07 9.58
C GLU A 122 6.26 27.16 10.25
N SER A 123 4.99 26.87 10.55
CA SER A 123 4.12 27.82 11.24
C SER A 123 4.59 28.08 12.67
N SER A 124 5.09 27.07 13.40
CA SER A 124 5.65 27.27 14.73
C SER A 124 6.95 28.09 14.71
N LEU A 125 7.75 27.96 13.65
CA LEU A 125 8.97 28.75 13.43
C LEU A 125 8.71 30.17 12.89
N SER A 126 7.49 30.49 12.46
CA SER A 126 7.17 31.78 11.83
C SER A 126 7.45 32.99 12.72
N SER A 127 7.25 32.86 14.04
CA SER A 127 7.57 33.88 15.05
C SER A 127 9.06 34.18 15.17
N SER A 128 9.91 33.28 14.70
CA SER A 128 11.38 33.37 14.77
C SER A 128 12.02 33.75 13.43
N LYS A 129 11.22 34.04 12.38
CA LYS A 129 11.72 34.37 11.04
C LYS A 129 12.51 35.68 11.02
N ASP A 130 12.09 36.68 11.78
CA ASP A 130 12.67 38.04 11.80
C ASP A 130 13.83 38.21 12.79
N LEU A 131 14.14 37.19 13.61
CA LEU A 131 15.28 37.22 14.54
C LEU A 131 16.61 37.25 13.78
N ASP A 132 17.65 37.81 14.40
CA ASP A 132 18.99 37.77 13.82
C ASP A 132 19.50 36.32 13.73
N LYS A 133 20.28 36.02 12.68
CA LYS A 133 20.84 34.70 12.40
C LYS A 133 21.67 34.15 13.56
N SER A 134 22.35 35.05 14.29
CA SER A 134 23.15 34.70 15.47
C SER A 134 22.31 34.30 16.67
N VAL A 135 21.04 34.73 16.75
CA VAL A 135 20.16 34.56 17.91
C VAL A 135 19.19 33.38 17.73
N LYS A 136 18.77 33.10 16.48
CA LYS A 136 17.84 31.99 16.14
C LYS A 136 18.16 30.63 16.78
N PRO A 137 19.43 30.17 16.82
CA PRO A 137 19.75 28.84 17.33
C PRO A 137 19.40 28.64 18.80
N PHE A 138 19.43 29.72 19.58
CA PHE A 138 19.17 29.71 21.02
C PHE A 138 17.68 29.89 21.35
N VAL A 139 16.97 30.68 20.54
CA VAL A 139 15.56 31.05 20.80
C VAL A 139 14.57 30.03 20.25
N ILE A 140 14.90 29.31 19.16
CA ILE A 140 13.97 28.33 18.57
C ILE A 140 13.70 27.21 19.58
N PRO A 141 12.45 26.99 20.02
CA PRO A 141 12.15 25.97 21.01
C PRO A 141 12.34 24.55 20.44
N VAL A 142 12.59 23.59 21.32
CA VAL A 142 12.61 22.17 20.97
C VAL A 142 11.20 21.74 20.60
N HIS A 143 10.99 21.38 19.35
CA HIS A 143 9.83 20.58 18.95
C HIS A 143 10.28 19.13 18.76
N GLU A 144 9.48 18.18 19.25
CA GLU A 144 9.72 16.78 18.95
C GLU A 144 9.42 16.54 17.46
N PHE A 145 10.40 15.99 16.76
CA PHE A 145 10.21 15.56 15.38
C PHE A 145 9.47 14.22 15.38
N ASP A 146 8.39 14.10 14.62
CA ASP A 146 7.64 12.84 14.55
C ASP A 146 8.44 11.78 13.77
N MET A 147 9.22 11.00 14.49
CA MET A 147 10.03 9.91 13.93
C MET A 147 9.18 8.80 13.33
N SER A 148 7.88 8.71 13.65
CA SER A 148 6.98 7.73 13.03
C SER A 148 6.76 8.02 11.54
N LEU A 149 7.02 9.23 11.07
CA LEU A 149 6.92 9.61 9.66
C LEU A 149 8.22 9.34 8.87
N SER A 150 9.33 9.06 9.58
CA SER A 150 10.63 8.76 8.98
C SER A 150 10.66 7.32 8.46
N ARG A 151 11.31 7.10 7.31
CA ARG A 151 11.56 5.76 6.73
C ARG A 151 10.32 4.86 6.53
N GLN A 152 9.16 5.45 6.27
CA GLN A 152 7.90 4.70 6.08
C GLN A 152 7.75 4.05 4.69
N ILE A 153 8.35 4.63 3.65
CA ILE A 153 8.26 4.12 2.28
C ILE A 153 9.35 3.07 2.07
N ASP A 154 8.95 1.90 1.63
CA ASP A 154 9.79 0.74 1.36
C ASP A 154 10.08 0.72 -0.15
N LEU A 155 11.36 0.91 -0.49
CA LEU A 155 11.81 0.98 -1.88
C LEU A 155 11.61 -0.34 -2.62
N GLU A 156 11.72 -1.49 -1.95
CA GLU A 156 11.53 -2.80 -2.58
C GLU A 156 10.08 -2.97 -3.03
N LYS A 157 9.13 -2.56 -2.18
CA LYS A 157 7.71 -2.54 -2.53
C LYS A 157 7.36 -1.48 -3.56
N SER A 158 8.22 -0.48 -3.75
CA SER A 158 8.03 0.61 -4.72
C SER A 158 8.59 0.30 -6.11
N ILE A 159 9.25 -0.84 -6.32
CA ILE A 159 9.90 -1.20 -7.61
C ILE A 159 8.90 -1.18 -8.79
N PHE A 160 7.62 -1.49 -8.56
CA PHE A 160 6.60 -1.44 -9.61
C PHE A 160 6.47 -0.04 -10.23
N LEU A 161 6.87 1.03 -9.54
CA LEU A 161 6.87 2.38 -10.07
C LEU A 161 7.80 2.53 -11.28
N LEU A 162 8.82 1.69 -11.42
CA LEU A 162 9.67 1.65 -12.62
C LEU A 162 8.90 1.22 -13.87
N GLN A 163 7.80 0.47 -13.71
CA GLN A 163 6.97 -0.02 -14.81
C GLN A 163 5.89 0.99 -15.23
N THR A 164 5.76 2.11 -14.53
CA THR A 164 4.80 3.17 -14.85
C THR A 164 5.26 3.99 -16.06
N SER A 165 4.35 4.80 -16.61
CA SER A 165 4.66 5.72 -17.72
C SER A 165 5.67 6.81 -17.36
N ASN A 166 6.00 6.97 -16.08
CA ASN A 166 7.04 7.87 -15.60
C ASN A 166 8.11 7.09 -14.81
N HIS A 167 9.11 6.57 -15.51
CA HIS A 167 10.17 5.75 -14.92
C HIS A 167 11.02 6.47 -13.86
N HIS A 168 11.00 7.82 -13.81
CA HIS A 168 11.76 8.60 -12.85
C HIS A 168 11.02 8.83 -11.52
N ILE A 169 9.74 8.47 -11.41
CA ILE A 169 8.95 8.77 -10.22
C ILE A 169 9.50 8.09 -8.97
N LEU A 170 10.02 6.86 -9.09
CA LEU A 170 10.65 6.15 -7.97
C LEU A 170 11.85 6.93 -7.42
N ALA A 171 12.73 7.43 -8.30
CA ALA A 171 13.90 8.20 -7.89
C ALA A 171 13.51 9.52 -7.20
N LYS A 172 12.42 10.14 -7.64
CA LYS A 172 11.88 11.36 -7.02
C LYS A 172 11.30 11.07 -5.63
N VAL A 173 10.53 9.98 -5.48
CA VAL A 173 9.98 9.53 -4.19
C VAL A 173 11.11 9.23 -3.21
N ASP A 174 12.14 8.51 -3.66
CA ASP A 174 13.32 8.21 -2.85
C ASP A 174 14.08 9.49 -2.43
N ALA A 175 14.25 10.45 -3.36
CA ALA A 175 14.91 11.72 -3.04
C ALA A 175 14.17 12.53 -1.97
N VAL A 176 12.84 12.65 -2.07
CA VAL A 176 12.07 13.40 -1.06
C VAL A 176 12.05 12.68 0.29
N GLN A 177 12.02 11.34 0.30
CA GLN A 177 12.11 10.56 1.52
C GLN A 177 13.48 10.72 2.20
N ARG A 178 14.57 10.68 1.43
CA ARG A 178 15.92 10.93 1.95
C ARG A 178 16.05 12.34 2.52
N ASN A 179 15.52 13.34 1.82
CA ASN A 179 15.53 14.73 2.31
C ASN A 179 14.74 14.90 3.61
N PHE A 180 13.56 14.26 3.70
CA PHE A 180 12.76 14.27 4.94
C PHE A 180 13.51 13.60 6.10
N ASN A 181 14.12 12.43 5.86
CA ASN A 181 14.88 11.72 6.89
C ASN A 181 16.13 12.52 7.33
N ASN A 182 16.84 13.14 6.38
CA ASN A 182 17.97 14.00 6.69
C ASN A 182 17.53 15.20 7.56
N LEU A 183 16.39 15.81 7.24
CA LEU A 183 15.82 16.89 8.05
C LEU A 183 15.48 16.41 9.46
N ALA A 184 14.89 15.21 9.60
CA ALA A 184 14.59 14.61 10.89
C ALA A 184 15.85 14.38 11.74
N ASP A 185 16.89 13.79 11.14
CA ASP A 185 18.16 13.50 11.81
C ASP A 185 18.86 14.79 12.25
N ARG A 186 18.86 15.82 11.39
CA ARG A 186 19.40 17.16 11.72
C ARG A 186 18.62 17.83 12.84
N TRP A 187 17.29 17.74 12.81
CA TRP A 187 16.43 18.28 13.85
C TRP A 187 16.67 17.61 15.20
N HIS A 188 16.81 16.29 15.20
CA HIS A 188 17.13 15.53 16.42
C HIS A 188 18.50 15.94 16.98
N TYR A 189 19.53 16.02 16.15
CA TYR A 189 20.86 16.47 16.55
C TYR A 189 20.85 17.89 17.12
N ARG A 190 20.16 18.83 16.44
CA ARG A 190 19.98 20.21 16.90
C ARG A 190 19.30 20.27 18.27
N ASN A 191 18.27 19.44 18.48
CA ASN A 191 17.56 19.39 19.76
C ASN A 191 18.45 18.88 20.90
N GLN A 192 19.32 17.89 20.65
CA GLN A 192 20.29 17.42 21.64
C GLN A 192 21.24 18.56 22.06
N LEU A 193 21.85 19.25 21.09
CA LEU A 193 22.74 20.38 21.35
C LEU A 193 22.05 21.52 22.13
N TRP A 194 20.80 21.80 21.80
CA TRP A 194 20.00 22.84 22.45
C TRP A 194 19.66 22.48 23.90
N LEU A 195 19.32 21.21 24.16
CA LEU A 195 19.02 20.70 25.50
C LEU A 195 20.26 20.75 26.38
N GLU A 196 21.41 20.31 25.86
CA GLU A 196 22.70 20.39 26.56
C GLU A 196 23.05 21.83 26.90
N TYR A 197 22.87 22.76 25.95
CA TYR A 197 23.07 24.19 26.20
C TYR A 197 22.18 24.70 27.34
N HIS A 198 20.87 24.43 27.30
CA HIS A 198 19.95 24.93 28.33
C HIS A 198 20.20 24.29 29.70
N GLN A 199 20.60 23.01 29.74
CA GLN A 199 20.91 22.31 30.99
C GLN A 199 22.16 22.88 31.68
N GLU A 200 23.25 23.05 30.95
CA GLU A 200 24.51 23.55 31.51
C GLU A 200 24.41 25.04 31.87
N VAL A 201 23.81 25.86 31.02
CA VAL A 201 23.61 27.29 31.32
C VAL A 201 22.69 27.47 32.53
N SER A 202 21.61 26.69 32.64
CA SER A 202 20.71 26.77 33.81
C SER A 202 21.34 26.28 35.09
N ARG A 203 22.28 25.32 35.00
CA ARG A 203 23.02 24.78 36.15
C ARG A 203 24.00 25.79 36.72
N GLU A 204 24.72 26.51 35.87
CA GLU A 204 25.78 27.44 36.30
C GLU A 204 25.22 28.82 36.67
N TYR A 205 24.27 29.35 35.89
CA TYR A 205 23.80 30.74 36.02
C TYR A 205 22.35 30.87 36.54
N GLY A 206 21.61 29.76 36.66
CA GLY A 206 20.20 29.74 37.06
C GLY A 206 19.23 29.86 35.88
N VAL A 207 17.92 29.85 36.16
CA VAL A 207 16.88 29.95 35.13
C VAL A 207 16.60 31.42 34.78
N ASN A 208 16.50 31.76 33.49
CA ASN A 208 16.21 33.11 32.96
C ASN A 208 17.27 34.18 33.25
N CYS A 209 18.55 33.82 33.20
CA CYS A 209 19.68 34.76 33.26
C CYS A 209 20.10 35.20 31.85
N ASP A 210 20.38 36.50 31.68
CA ASP A 210 21.03 37.03 30.47
C ASP A 210 22.52 36.65 30.53
N VAL A 211 22.88 35.59 29.80
CA VAL A 211 24.26 35.09 29.73
C VAL A 211 24.91 35.57 28.44
N GLN A 212 26.09 36.16 28.55
CA GLN A 212 26.85 36.62 27.39
C GLN A 212 27.42 35.44 26.61
N ARG A 213 27.56 35.59 25.29
CA ARG A 213 28.04 34.51 24.40
C ARG A 213 29.41 33.98 24.84
N GLU A 214 30.30 34.86 25.29
CA GLU A 214 31.65 34.53 25.76
C GLU A 214 31.61 33.60 26.98
N GLN A 215 30.67 33.81 27.90
CA GLN A 215 30.49 32.98 29.10
C GLN A 215 29.97 31.58 28.75
N VAL A 216 29.11 31.48 27.73
CA VAL A 216 28.65 30.20 27.18
C VAL A 216 29.78 29.48 26.45
N ILE A 217 30.61 30.21 25.70
CA ILE A 217 31.78 29.65 25.00
C ILE A 217 32.77 29.04 26.00
N GLU A 218 33.01 29.70 27.13
CA GLU A 218 33.87 29.16 28.19
C GLU A 218 33.28 27.88 28.84
N LEU A 219 31.95 27.79 28.95
CA LEU A 219 31.26 26.66 29.57
C LEU A 219 31.14 25.43 28.67
N LEU A 220 30.71 25.61 27.41
CA LEU A 220 30.37 24.53 26.48
C LEU A 220 31.39 24.34 25.35
N GLY A 221 32.31 25.30 25.20
CA GLY A 221 33.26 25.34 24.11
C GLY A 221 32.69 25.93 22.82
N GLN A 222 33.55 26.59 22.05
CA GLN A 222 33.22 27.21 20.77
C GLN A 222 32.61 26.23 19.77
N THR A 223 33.08 24.97 19.76
CA THR A 223 32.63 23.94 18.83
C THR A 223 31.14 23.62 18.99
N HIS A 224 30.65 23.53 20.23
CA HIS A 224 29.24 23.23 20.51
C HIS A 224 28.31 24.30 19.94
N ILE A 225 28.66 25.56 20.19
CA ILE A 225 27.89 26.71 19.72
C ILE A 225 27.87 26.77 18.19
N LEU A 226 29.02 26.57 17.54
CA LEU A 226 29.10 26.52 16.08
C LEU A 226 28.26 25.37 15.50
N SER A 227 28.26 24.20 16.13
CA SER A 227 27.42 23.07 15.71
C SER A 227 25.93 23.35 15.87
N LEU A 228 25.52 24.04 16.94
CA LEU A 228 24.13 24.45 17.16
C LEU A 228 23.69 25.50 16.13
N GLU A 229 24.54 26.48 15.85
CA GLU A 229 24.33 27.48 14.80
C GLU A 229 24.19 26.81 13.44
N GLN A 230 25.17 25.98 13.05
CA GLN A 230 25.18 25.31 11.75
C GLN A 230 23.96 24.41 11.55
N SER A 231 23.64 23.55 12.52
CA SER A 231 22.49 22.64 12.42
C SER A 231 21.16 23.40 12.30
N THR A 232 21.02 24.53 13.02
CA THR A 232 19.84 25.39 12.91
C THR A 232 19.72 26.02 11.53
N HIS A 233 20.82 26.53 10.96
CA HIS A 233 20.81 27.11 9.61
C HIS A 233 20.48 26.06 8.54
N GLU A 234 21.11 24.89 8.61
CA GLU A 234 20.83 23.78 7.69
C GLU A 234 19.34 23.38 7.70
N ILE A 235 18.72 23.31 8.88
CA ILE A 235 17.29 23.03 9.03
C ILE A 235 16.45 24.11 8.35
N LEU A 236 16.75 25.39 8.59
CA LEU A 236 16.01 26.52 8.04
C LEU A 236 16.13 26.60 6.51
N ASP A 237 17.24 26.14 5.94
CA ASP A 237 17.45 26.07 4.49
C ASP A 237 16.76 24.84 3.86
N LEU A 238 16.76 23.69 4.55
CA LEU A 238 16.17 22.45 4.05
C LEU A 238 14.65 22.41 4.15
N LEU A 239 14.07 23.00 5.21
CA LEU A 239 12.64 22.94 5.49
C LEU A 239 11.76 23.49 4.34
N PRO A 240 12.01 24.69 3.78
CA PRO A 240 11.21 25.23 2.68
C PRO A 240 11.30 24.37 1.41
N ASN A 241 12.47 23.79 1.14
CA ASN A 241 12.68 22.90 0.00
C ASN A 241 11.84 21.62 0.14
N ALA A 242 11.84 21.00 1.32
CA ALA A 242 11.02 19.82 1.58
C ALA A 242 9.52 20.10 1.47
N ILE A 243 9.05 21.25 1.98
CA ILE A 243 7.64 21.70 1.88
C ILE A 243 7.22 21.92 0.43
N ARG A 244 8.14 22.36 -0.44
CA ARG A 244 7.88 22.56 -1.88
C ARG A 244 7.93 21.26 -2.68
N ASP A 245 8.94 20.43 -2.43
CA ASP A 245 9.28 19.32 -3.31
C ASP A 245 8.36 18.10 -3.09
N ILE A 246 7.96 17.81 -1.84
CA ILE A 246 7.08 16.66 -1.54
C ILE A 246 5.71 16.77 -2.26
N PRO A 247 4.98 17.91 -2.24
CA PRO A 247 3.72 18.05 -2.95
C PRO A 247 3.86 17.85 -4.47
N LEU A 248 4.96 18.33 -5.07
CA LEU A 248 5.21 18.17 -6.51
C LEU A 248 5.32 16.69 -6.88
N VAL A 249 6.11 15.94 -6.10
CA VAL A 249 6.25 14.49 -6.30
C VAL A 249 4.94 13.76 -6.05
N SER A 250 4.17 14.16 -5.04
CA SER A 250 2.85 13.58 -4.73
C SER A 250 1.85 13.76 -5.89
N ARG A 251 1.78 14.97 -6.47
CA ARG A 251 0.93 15.24 -7.65
C ARG A 251 1.38 14.45 -8.87
N GLU A 252 2.69 14.37 -9.11
CA GLU A 252 3.26 13.62 -10.23
C GLU A 252 2.99 12.12 -10.10
N LEU A 253 3.13 11.55 -8.89
CA LEU A 253 2.79 10.16 -8.60
C LEU A 253 1.29 9.89 -8.80
N SER A 254 0.42 10.73 -8.24
CA SER A 254 -1.03 10.60 -8.41
C SER A 254 -1.45 10.67 -9.89
N SER A 255 -0.90 11.61 -10.65
CA SER A 255 -1.14 11.75 -12.09
C SER A 255 -0.69 10.51 -12.88
N THR A 256 0.53 10.02 -12.61
CA THR A 256 1.09 8.83 -13.26
C THR A 256 0.23 7.60 -12.98
N MET A 257 -0.12 7.37 -11.71
CA MET A 257 -0.93 6.22 -11.31
C MET A 257 -2.34 6.25 -11.89
N ARG A 258 -2.96 7.42 -12.05
CA ARG A 258 -4.27 7.54 -12.71
C ARG A 258 -4.23 7.24 -14.20
N LYS A 259 -3.15 7.65 -14.86
CA LYS A 259 -2.96 7.39 -16.29
C LYS A 259 -2.78 5.89 -16.54
N ASP A 260 -1.98 5.22 -15.71
CA ASP A 260 -1.64 3.82 -15.90
C ASP A 260 -2.70 2.86 -15.31
N TYR A 261 -3.42 3.30 -14.28
CA TYR A 261 -4.44 2.50 -13.59
C TYR A 261 -5.80 3.24 -13.50
N PRO A 262 -6.41 3.66 -14.62
CA PRO A 262 -7.60 4.53 -14.63
C PRO A 262 -8.85 3.90 -14.00
N LYS A 263 -8.91 2.57 -13.91
CA LYS A 263 -10.03 1.82 -13.32
C LYS A 263 -9.85 1.52 -11.83
N HIS A 264 -8.76 1.98 -11.22
CA HIS A 264 -8.44 1.72 -9.81
C HIS A 264 -8.52 3.03 -9.01
N GLY A 265 -8.99 2.95 -7.76
CA GLY A 265 -9.23 4.12 -6.89
C GLY A 265 -7.93 4.77 -6.39
N VAL A 266 -7.27 5.56 -7.25
CA VAL A 266 -6.06 6.32 -6.92
C VAL A 266 -6.44 7.62 -6.21
N LEU A 267 -5.86 7.86 -5.03
CA LEU A 267 -6.10 9.06 -4.24
C LEU A 267 -5.71 10.35 -5.00
N ILE A 268 -6.48 11.41 -4.78
CA ILE A 268 -6.15 12.75 -5.29
C ILE A 268 -5.14 13.37 -4.33
N SER A 269 -4.00 13.81 -4.85
CA SER A 269 -3.12 14.68 -4.07
C SER A 269 -3.57 16.13 -4.26
N ASP A 270 -4.33 16.67 -3.31
CA ASP A 270 -4.73 18.10 -3.28
C ASP A 270 -3.68 18.99 -2.58
N VAL A 271 -2.58 18.38 -2.11
CA VAL A 271 -1.46 19.01 -1.39
C VAL A 271 -0.68 20.00 -2.24
#